data_AF-A0A941R6E7-F1
#
_entry.id   AF-A0A941R6E7-F1
#
_cell.length_a   1.000
_cell.length_b   1.000
_cell.length_c   1.000
_cell.angle_alpha   90.00
_cell.angle_beta   90.00
_cell.angle_gamma   90.00
#
_symmetry.space_group_name_H-M   'P 1'
#
loop_
_entity.id
_entity.type
_entity.pdbx_description
1 polymer ?
#
loop_
_entity_poly.entity_id
_entity_poly.type
_entity_poly.pdbx_seq_one_letter_code
_entity_poly.pdbx_strand_id
1 'polypeptide(L)'
;MSDADKPTFIPMNRINGISNRRRMPIIGKIRLGVKVSGPNGFYPKETPHFVVPEEVAKVFGAQPRELEVMFVSNDPTVNCPQALRWYGESAGLQCIGNNQVARRLNQDTWKTESRSCPCEKLESGECGPRANLIFMIPKVSSGGLFQIDSSSINSMEKINSYFDFLALTLGRIAMIPLKLRRVPVTRRREGRPTTHYPLELRYEGSADETTRHQQETETVLRKIKMLEIQEPIEINPVLDPGAHVVMEEELEDESSHTPAEVVAEPESETHNPTLPAMSSPTIAATNAPPAASSHPAPLISVAQTNYLLRLTKSLALTEDDVRMKVRALTQREASGLIKKLLAEDFSFFTSSPNAPPATPVNTGSAADTMTDPQFKKIMDHVLSMGIPEPHVKTLTAGYTKRQASTLIDQLVSGDFSAFQEMKEEELPILTTSGTVPGEEEPEF
;
A
#
# COMPACT_ATOMS: atom_id res chain seq x y z
N MET A 1 26.63 -5.26 1.03
CA MET A 1 27.99 -4.71 1.27
C MET A 1 28.94 -5.48 0.39
N SER A 2 29.59 -4.86 -0.59
CA SER A 2 30.75 -5.46 -1.23
C SER A 2 31.88 -5.54 -0.19
N ASP A 3 32.68 -6.60 -0.21
CA ASP A 3 33.77 -6.83 0.76
C ASP A 3 34.88 -5.76 0.71
N ALA A 4 34.88 -4.88 -0.29
CA ALA A 4 35.93 -3.89 -0.53
C ALA A 4 35.94 -2.67 0.41
N ASP A 5 34.90 -2.45 1.23
CA ASP A 5 34.79 -1.25 2.10
C ASP A 5 34.81 -1.55 3.61
N LYS A 6 35.13 -2.78 4.01
CA LYS A 6 35.33 -3.08 5.44
C LYS A 6 36.69 -2.49 5.85
N PRO A 7 36.77 -1.63 6.88
CA PRO A 7 38.06 -1.19 7.40
C PRO A 7 38.83 -2.42 7.86
N THR A 8 39.96 -2.69 7.20
CA THR A 8 40.80 -3.88 7.39
C THR A 8 41.40 -3.98 8.79
N PHE A 9 41.38 -2.87 9.55
CA PHE A 9 41.77 -2.82 10.94
C PHE A 9 40.77 -1.98 11.74
N ILE A 10 40.13 -2.60 12.74
CA ILE A 10 39.31 -1.93 13.73
C ILE A 10 40.08 -2.01 15.05
N PRO A 11 40.59 -0.89 15.58
CA PRO A 11 41.36 -0.92 16.81
C PRO A 11 40.53 -1.48 17.96
N MET A 12 41.16 -2.14 18.94
CA MET A 12 40.49 -2.78 20.09
C MET A 12 39.59 -1.83 20.91
N ASN A 13 39.74 -0.51 20.77
CA ASN A 13 38.84 0.48 21.36
C ASN A 13 37.52 0.69 20.57
N ARG A 14 37.23 -0.15 19.56
CA ARG A 14 36.01 -0.10 18.74
C ARG A 14 35.47 -1.50 18.50
N ILE A 15 34.14 -1.61 18.51
CA ILE A 15 33.45 -2.87 18.23
C ILE A 15 33.01 -2.89 16.76
N ASN A 16 33.49 -3.88 16.00
CA ASN A 16 33.09 -4.06 14.62
C ASN A 16 31.57 -4.23 14.49
N GLY A 17 30.95 -3.54 13.55
CA GLY A 17 29.50 -3.56 13.34
C GLY A 17 28.67 -2.72 14.32
N ILE A 18 29.23 -2.27 15.44
CA ILE A 18 28.55 -1.37 16.40
C ILE A 18 29.16 0.03 16.33
N SER A 19 30.44 0.16 16.68
CA SER A 19 31.14 1.45 16.74
C SER A 19 31.36 2.08 15.37
N ASN A 20 31.04 1.37 14.29
CA ASN A 20 31.20 1.80 12.90
C ASN A 20 29.94 2.47 12.36
N ARG A 21 28.78 2.19 12.97
CA ARG A 21 27.49 2.74 12.55
C ARG A 21 27.43 4.22 12.92
N ARG A 22 26.96 5.05 12.01
CA ARG A 22 26.73 6.48 12.22
C ARG A 22 25.26 6.74 11.94
N ARG A 23 24.44 6.79 12.99
CA ARG A 23 23.00 6.99 12.85
C ARG A 23 22.64 8.45 13.03
N MET A 24 21.93 9.02 12.06
CA MET A 24 21.32 10.33 12.23
C MET A 24 20.04 10.20 13.05
N PRO A 25 19.92 10.93 14.18
CA PRO A 25 18.76 10.82 15.06
C PRO A 25 17.55 11.56 14.49
N ILE A 26 16.36 11.01 14.74
CA ILE A 26 15.08 11.72 14.54
C ILE A 26 14.86 12.61 15.76
N ILE A 27 14.90 13.91 15.56
CA ILE A 27 14.83 14.93 16.61
C ILE A 27 13.42 15.52 16.77
N GLY A 28 12.55 15.34 15.78
CA GLY A 28 11.22 15.93 15.80
C GLY A 28 10.21 15.20 14.90
N LYS A 29 8.93 15.39 15.19
CA LYS A 29 7.82 14.83 14.43
C LYS A 29 6.88 15.93 13.98
N ILE A 30 6.60 15.99 12.69
CA ILE A 30 5.71 16.96 12.06
C ILE A 30 4.38 16.27 11.77
N ARG A 31 3.26 16.92 12.11
CA ARG A 31 1.92 16.35 11.92
C ARG A 31 1.18 17.00 10.77
N LEU A 32 0.24 16.25 10.21
CA LEU A 32 -0.61 16.65 9.09
C LEU A 32 -2.02 17.09 9.53
N GLY A 33 -2.25 17.13 10.84
CA GLY A 33 -3.55 17.41 11.43
C GLY A 33 -3.47 17.56 12.93
N VAL A 34 -4.60 17.93 13.51
CA VAL A 34 -4.81 18.12 14.94
C VAL A 34 -5.79 17.08 15.47
N LYS A 35 -5.71 16.78 16.76
CA LYS A 35 -6.67 15.94 17.47
C LYS A 35 -7.77 16.86 18.01
N VAL A 36 -8.95 16.79 17.44
CA VAL A 36 -10.08 17.63 17.85
C VAL A 36 -10.79 16.97 19.02
N SER A 37 -11.08 17.75 20.06
CA SER A 37 -11.94 17.33 21.17
C SER A 37 -13.37 17.75 20.88
N GLY A 38 -14.24 16.78 20.60
CA GLY A 38 -15.67 16.97 20.37
C GLY A 38 -16.53 16.30 21.43
N PRO A 39 -17.87 16.42 21.34
CA PRO A 39 -18.81 15.94 22.36
C PRO A 39 -18.80 14.41 22.52
N ASN A 40 -18.45 13.68 21.46
CA ASN A 40 -18.38 12.21 21.45
C ASN A 40 -16.95 11.67 21.61
N GLY A 41 -16.00 12.52 21.99
CA GLY A 41 -14.59 12.16 22.19
C GLY A 41 -13.64 12.80 21.17
N PHE A 42 -12.44 12.23 21.08
CA PHE A 42 -11.37 12.77 20.24
C PHE A 42 -11.38 12.18 18.83
N TYR A 43 -11.26 13.02 17.82
CA TYR A 43 -11.12 12.58 16.42
C TYR A 43 -10.02 13.36 15.69
N PRO A 44 -9.31 12.74 14.73
CA PRO A 44 -8.30 13.44 13.95
C PRO A 44 -8.95 14.35 12.89
N LYS A 45 -8.48 15.59 12.76
CA LYS A 45 -8.86 16.51 11.69
C LYS A 45 -7.63 16.94 10.90
N GLU A 46 -7.70 16.79 9.58
CA GLU A 46 -6.63 17.19 8.67
C GLU A 46 -6.51 18.73 8.58
N THR A 47 -5.30 19.27 8.56
CA THR A 47 -5.02 20.72 8.48
C THR A 47 -4.39 21.12 7.13
N PRO A 48 -4.68 22.31 6.57
CA PRO A 48 -4.04 22.77 5.34
C PRO A 48 -2.52 23.05 5.49
N HIS A 49 -2.04 23.21 6.71
CA HIS A 49 -0.65 23.47 7.06
C HIS A 49 -0.03 22.30 7.84
N PHE A 50 1.29 22.30 7.95
CA PHE A 50 2.03 21.39 8.82
C PHE A 50 1.93 21.86 10.27
N VAL A 51 1.61 20.95 11.19
CA VAL A 51 1.75 21.20 12.63
C VAL A 51 3.18 20.86 13.01
N VAL A 52 3.98 21.88 13.28
CA VAL A 52 5.43 21.79 13.40
C VAL A 52 5.88 22.07 14.85
N PRO A 53 7.02 21.49 15.28
CA PRO A 53 7.68 21.88 16.54
C PRO A 53 8.11 23.35 16.56
N GLU A 54 8.37 23.88 17.75
CA GLU A 54 8.72 25.30 17.97
C GLU A 54 9.97 25.72 17.19
N GLU A 55 10.99 24.86 17.11
CA GLU A 55 12.22 25.11 16.37
C GLU A 55 12.01 25.27 14.86
N VAL A 56 11.03 24.54 14.31
CA VAL A 56 10.65 24.66 12.90
C VAL A 56 9.77 25.89 12.70
N ALA A 57 8.87 26.17 13.65
CA ALA A 57 7.99 27.34 13.62
C ALA A 57 8.78 28.66 13.63
N LYS A 58 9.91 28.72 14.32
CA LYS A 58 10.82 29.88 14.34
C LYS A 58 11.38 30.23 12.95
N VAL A 59 11.50 29.25 12.05
CA VAL A 59 12.07 29.44 10.71
C VAL A 59 11.00 29.61 9.64
N PHE A 60 9.92 28.84 9.71
CA PHE A 60 8.88 28.79 8.66
C PHE A 60 7.53 29.43 9.07
N GLY A 61 7.42 29.93 10.31
CA GLY A 61 6.17 30.43 10.89
C GLY A 61 5.35 29.33 11.56
N ALA A 62 4.27 29.70 12.26
CA ALA A 62 3.47 28.77 13.07
C ALA A 62 2.64 27.77 12.25
N GLN A 63 2.19 28.16 11.05
CA GLN A 63 1.33 27.33 10.19
C GLN A 63 1.90 27.22 8.75
N PRO A 64 3.10 26.66 8.58
CA PRO A 64 3.73 26.58 7.26
C PRO A 64 2.98 25.59 6.36
N ARG A 65 2.77 25.94 5.09
CA ARG A 65 2.22 25.03 4.06
C ARG A 65 3.29 24.42 3.16
N GLU A 66 4.52 24.89 3.31
CA GLU A 66 5.71 24.49 2.56
C GLU A 66 6.89 24.37 3.53
N LEU A 67 7.69 23.32 3.36
CA LEU A 67 8.94 23.10 4.08
C LEU A 67 10.06 22.85 3.07
N GLU A 68 11.21 23.48 3.28
CA GLU A 68 12.42 23.16 2.53
C GLU A 68 13.13 21.97 3.20
N VAL A 69 13.19 20.84 2.49
CA VAL A 69 13.63 19.55 2.99
C VAL A 69 14.74 18.95 2.14
N MET A 70 15.51 18.05 2.73
CA MET A 70 16.48 17.20 2.02
C MET A 70 16.40 15.76 2.55
N PHE A 71 16.69 14.78 1.69
CA PHE A 71 16.79 13.37 2.10
C PHE A 71 18.26 12.98 2.30
N VAL A 72 18.57 12.19 3.33
CA VAL A 72 19.96 11.80 3.61
C VAL A 72 20.33 10.51 2.89
N SER A 73 19.41 9.53 2.84
CA SER A 73 19.64 8.26 2.14
C SER A 73 19.34 8.41 0.66
N ASN A 74 20.05 7.64 -0.19
CA ASN A 74 19.67 7.48 -1.59
C ASN A 74 18.68 6.33 -1.82
N ASP A 75 18.29 5.62 -0.76
CA ASP A 75 17.31 4.55 -0.80
C ASP A 75 15.92 5.10 -0.42
N PRO A 76 14.93 5.07 -1.34
CA PRO A 76 13.59 5.56 -1.07
C PRO A 76 12.89 4.79 0.06
N THR A 77 13.20 3.52 0.25
CA THR A 77 12.56 2.67 1.28
C THR A 77 13.01 3.03 2.70
N VAL A 78 14.18 3.66 2.84
CA VAL A 78 14.69 4.17 4.12
C VAL A 78 14.15 5.58 4.38
N ASN A 79 14.05 6.42 3.34
CA ASN A 79 13.51 7.77 3.46
C ASN A 79 11.98 7.79 3.67
N CYS A 80 11.26 6.80 3.13
CA CYS A 80 9.82 6.71 3.26
C CYS A 80 9.40 5.23 3.40
N PRO A 81 9.73 4.55 4.51
CA PRO A 81 9.25 3.19 4.75
C PRO A 81 7.73 3.14 4.79
N GLN A 82 7.16 2.20 4.04
CA GLN A 82 5.72 2.00 3.89
C GLN A 82 5.36 0.55 4.24
N ALA A 83 4.31 0.38 5.03
CA ALA A 83 3.78 -0.93 5.37
C ALA A 83 2.29 -0.84 5.72
N LEU A 84 1.58 -1.96 5.57
CA LEU A 84 0.30 -2.17 6.22
C LEU A 84 0.56 -2.40 7.71
N ARG A 85 -0.10 -1.61 8.56
CA ARG A 85 0.09 -1.69 10.01
C ARG A 85 -1.26 -1.79 10.71
N TRP A 86 -1.28 -2.65 11.72
CA TRP A 86 -2.37 -2.78 12.67
C TRP A 86 -1.82 -2.56 14.08
N TYR A 87 -2.43 -1.62 14.78
CA TYR A 87 -2.12 -1.30 16.17
C TYR A 87 -3.21 -1.89 17.06
N GLY A 88 -2.82 -2.38 18.23
CA GLY A 88 -3.75 -2.90 19.22
C GLY A 88 -4.46 -1.77 19.98
N GLU A 89 -5.32 -2.17 20.89
CA GLU A 89 -5.94 -1.25 21.86
C GLU A 89 -4.88 -0.64 22.79
N SER A 90 -3.86 -1.42 23.15
CA SER A 90 -2.63 -0.90 23.75
C SER A 90 -1.71 -0.33 22.68
N ALA A 91 -0.85 0.63 23.04
CA ALA A 91 -0.02 1.41 22.11
C ALA A 91 0.97 0.60 21.22
N GLY A 92 0.96 -0.73 21.30
CA GLY A 92 1.85 -1.62 20.55
C GLY A 92 1.36 -1.94 19.13
N LEU A 93 2.33 -2.00 18.22
CA LEU A 93 2.16 -2.59 16.89
C LEU A 93 1.87 -4.09 17.02
N GLN A 94 0.73 -4.53 16.48
CA GLN A 94 0.33 -5.94 16.52
C GLN A 94 0.70 -6.67 15.23
N CYS A 95 0.73 -5.98 14.10
CA CYS A 95 1.01 -6.59 12.81
C CYS A 95 1.61 -5.59 11.84
N ILE A 96 2.62 -6.03 11.09
CA ILE A 96 3.23 -5.30 9.98
C ILE A 96 3.24 -6.19 8.74
N GLY A 97 2.84 -5.68 7.58
CA GLY A 97 2.80 -6.46 6.35
C GLY A 97 2.91 -5.64 5.08
N ASN A 98 2.99 -6.32 3.95
CA ASN A 98 3.23 -5.73 2.64
C ASN A 98 2.19 -6.16 1.58
N ASN A 99 0.99 -6.54 2.01
CA ASN A 99 -0.09 -7.06 1.14
C ASN A 99 0.25 -8.38 0.42
N GLN A 100 1.28 -9.10 0.90
CA GLN A 100 1.60 -10.48 0.51
C GLN A 100 1.86 -11.35 1.75
N VAL A 101 2.75 -10.87 2.62
CA VAL A 101 3.10 -11.48 3.90
C VAL A 101 2.99 -10.45 5.01
N ALA A 102 2.68 -10.93 6.21
CA ALA A 102 2.64 -10.13 7.40
C ALA A 102 3.32 -10.86 8.55
N ARG A 103 3.95 -10.08 9.43
CA ARG A 103 4.49 -10.53 10.69
C ARG A 103 3.58 -10.02 11.79
N ARG A 104 2.87 -10.93 12.47
CA ARG A 104 1.84 -10.64 13.47
C ARG A 104 2.23 -11.17 14.84
N LEU A 105 2.02 -10.37 15.88
CA LEU A 105 2.16 -10.79 17.27
C LEU A 105 0.99 -11.71 17.64
N ASN A 106 1.30 -12.92 18.08
CA ASN A 106 0.34 -13.81 18.70
C ASN A 106 0.24 -13.44 20.19
N GLN A 107 -0.96 -13.12 20.67
CA GLN A 107 -1.18 -12.63 22.04
C GLN A 107 -1.04 -13.73 23.09
N ASP A 108 -1.21 -14.99 22.71
CA ASP A 108 -1.08 -16.12 23.63
C ASP A 108 0.38 -16.51 23.85
N THR A 109 1.19 -16.47 22.78
CA THR A 109 2.60 -16.89 22.82
C THR A 109 3.58 -15.73 22.95
N TRP A 110 3.12 -14.48 22.77
CA TRP A 110 3.93 -13.26 22.67
C TRP A 110 5.07 -13.35 21.62
N LYS A 111 4.94 -14.28 20.68
CA LYS A 111 5.88 -14.48 19.57
C LYS A 111 5.32 -13.89 18.30
N THR A 112 6.21 -13.41 17.44
CA THR A 112 5.81 -12.89 16.14
C THR A 112 5.83 -13.99 15.09
N GLU A 113 4.67 -14.23 14.48
CA GLU A 113 4.45 -15.29 13.50
C GLU A 113 4.25 -14.72 12.10
N SER A 114 4.68 -15.45 11.08
CA SER A 114 4.37 -15.13 9.68
C SER A 114 2.94 -15.53 9.34
N ARG A 115 2.21 -14.67 8.64
CA ARG A 115 0.83 -14.87 8.20
C ARG A 115 0.65 -14.33 6.78
N SER A 116 -0.36 -14.84 6.09
CA SER A 116 -0.77 -14.32 4.78
C SER A 116 -1.34 -12.91 4.91
N CYS A 117 -1.04 -12.04 3.94
CA CYS A 117 -1.55 -10.69 3.83
C CYS A 117 -2.04 -10.48 2.39
N PRO A 118 -3.23 -9.90 2.13
CA PRO A 118 -4.16 -9.23 3.06
C PRO A 118 -4.89 -10.19 4.02
N CYS A 119 -5.46 -9.62 5.09
CA CYS A 119 -6.15 -10.35 6.16
C CYS A 119 -7.46 -9.63 6.53
N GLU A 120 -8.31 -10.23 7.39
CA GLU A 120 -9.64 -9.69 7.72
C GLU A 120 -9.56 -8.30 8.36
N LYS A 121 -8.47 -8.01 9.08
CA LYS A 121 -8.23 -6.70 9.71
C LYS A 121 -8.02 -5.56 8.71
N LEU A 122 -7.60 -5.87 7.48
CA LEU A 122 -7.52 -4.85 6.42
C LEU A 122 -8.93 -4.53 5.89
N GLU A 123 -9.80 -5.53 5.80
CA GLU A 123 -11.20 -5.37 5.37
C GLU A 123 -12.04 -4.64 6.43
N SER A 124 -11.79 -4.90 7.72
CA SER A 124 -12.44 -4.18 8.83
C SER A 124 -11.99 -2.73 9.00
N GLY A 125 -10.89 -2.34 8.35
CA GLY A 125 -10.30 -0.99 8.45
C GLY A 125 -9.43 -0.75 9.69
N GLU A 126 -9.21 -1.75 10.53
CA GLU A 126 -8.30 -1.67 11.68
C GLU A 126 -6.81 -1.70 11.26
N CYS A 127 -6.52 -2.43 10.18
CA CYS A 127 -5.23 -2.43 9.51
C CYS A 127 -5.29 -1.44 8.33
N GLY A 128 -4.24 -0.66 8.14
CA GLY A 128 -4.20 0.30 7.03
C GLY A 128 -2.79 0.65 6.57
N PRO A 129 -2.67 1.28 5.39
CA PRO A 129 -1.38 1.72 4.87
C PRO A 129 -0.82 2.84 5.74
N ARG A 130 0.47 2.73 6.08
CA ARG A 130 1.22 3.71 6.87
C ARG A 130 2.58 3.95 6.24
N ALA A 131 2.90 5.22 6.03
CA ALA A 131 4.19 5.69 5.55
C ALA A 131 4.81 6.62 6.57
N ASN A 132 6.11 6.47 6.81
CA ASN A 132 6.88 7.36 7.67
C ASN A 132 7.92 8.08 6.81
N LEU A 133 7.64 9.32 6.42
CA LEU A 133 8.56 10.12 5.63
C LEU A 133 9.60 10.75 6.56
N ILE A 134 10.87 10.42 6.37
CA ILE A 134 12.01 10.87 7.17
C ILE A 134 12.91 11.76 6.32
N PHE A 135 13.18 12.97 6.80
CA PHE A 135 13.93 13.98 6.06
C PHE A 135 14.65 14.95 7.00
N MET A 136 15.62 15.69 6.45
CA MET A 136 16.29 16.79 7.12
C MET A 136 15.60 18.11 6.75
N ILE A 137 15.57 19.06 7.69
CA ILE A 137 15.25 20.48 7.43
C ILE A 137 16.52 21.30 7.66
N PRO A 138 17.32 21.56 6.61
CA PRO A 138 18.68 22.11 6.76
C PRO A 138 18.72 23.48 7.43
N LYS A 139 17.67 24.29 7.21
CA LYS A 139 17.53 25.62 7.82
C LYS A 139 17.27 25.58 9.33
N VAL A 140 16.84 24.43 9.87
CA VAL A 140 16.52 24.25 11.30
C VAL A 140 17.62 23.45 12.00
N SER A 141 18.06 22.34 11.40
CA SER A 141 19.11 21.49 11.95
C SER A 141 19.95 20.86 10.85
N SER A 142 21.27 20.95 10.99
CA SER A 142 22.24 20.32 10.09
C SER A 142 22.52 18.85 10.40
N GLY A 143 22.03 18.35 11.54
CA GLY A 143 22.37 17.00 12.05
C GLY A 143 21.18 16.17 12.54
N GLY A 144 19.96 16.70 12.47
CA GLY A 144 18.75 16.00 12.93
C GLY A 144 17.74 15.74 11.81
N LEU A 145 17.00 14.65 11.97
CA LEU A 145 15.94 14.24 11.06
C LEU A 145 14.56 14.55 11.67
N PHE A 146 13.59 14.79 10.80
CA PHE A 146 12.19 14.96 11.12
C PHE A 146 11.38 13.85 10.46
N GLN A 147 10.31 13.45 11.13
CA GLN A 147 9.40 12.41 10.64
C GLN A 147 7.99 12.96 10.41
N ILE A 148 7.37 12.56 9.31
CA ILE A 148 5.93 12.74 9.04
C ILE A 148 5.28 11.37 8.87
N ASP A 149 4.17 11.14 9.56
CA ASP A 149 3.36 9.94 9.37
C ASP A 149 2.18 10.24 8.45
N SER A 150 1.97 9.39 7.45
CA SER A 150 0.86 9.50 6.50
C SER A 150 0.17 8.15 6.30
N SER A 151 -1.16 8.17 6.27
CA SER A 151 -2.00 7.04 5.81
C SER A 151 -2.62 7.30 4.43
N SER A 152 -2.28 8.42 3.79
CA SER A 152 -2.81 8.78 2.48
C SER A 152 -2.08 8.02 1.37
N ILE A 153 -2.83 7.17 0.66
CA ILE A 153 -2.34 6.44 -0.53
C ILE A 153 -1.86 7.44 -1.60
N ASN A 154 -2.61 8.53 -1.84
CA ASN A 154 -2.19 9.55 -2.81
C ASN A 154 -0.84 10.20 -2.42
N SER A 155 -0.60 10.40 -1.12
CA SER A 155 0.71 10.91 -0.67
C SER A 155 1.81 9.89 -0.92
N MET A 156 1.58 8.60 -0.63
CA MET A 156 2.55 7.53 -0.87
C MET A 156 2.93 7.44 -2.36
N GLU A 157 1.93 7.39 -3.23
CA GLU A 157 2.13 7.33 -4.69
C GLU A 157 2.90 8.57 -5.19
N LYS A 158 2.47 9.78 -4.81
CA LYS A 158 3.14 11.02 -5.21
C LYS A 158 4.61 11.05 -4.78
N ILE A 159 4.90 10.67 -3.53
CA ILE A 159 6.27 10.66 -3.00
C ILE A 159 7.12 9.64 -3.75
N ASN A 160 6.63 8.40 -3.91
CA ASN A 160 7.36 7.34 -4.60
C ASN A 160 7.66 7.72 -6.05
N SER A 161 6.64 8.16 -6.81
CA SER A 161 6.82 8.62 -8.19
C SER A 161 7.80 9.79 -8.29
N TYR A 162 7.82 10.68 -7.30
CA TYR A 162 8.76 11.80 -7.30
C TYR A 162 10.20 11.38 -6.98
N PHE A 163 10.40 10.38 -6.11
CA PHE A 163 11.72 9.78 -5.91
C PHE A 163 12.27 9.16 -7.20
N ASP A 164 11.45 8.42 -7.93
CA ASP A 164 11.84 7.87 -9.24
C ASP A 164 12.19 8.98 -10.23
N PHE A 165 11.36 10.03 -10.28
CA PHE A 165 11.62 11.19 -11.12
C PHE A 165 12.94 11.90 -10.77
N LEU A 166 13.25 12.10 -9.49
CA LEU A 166 14.51 12.71 -9.04
C LEU A 166 15.70 11.83 -9.39
N ALA A 167 15.61 10.52 -9.17
CA ALA A 167 16.67 9.58 -9.53
C ALA A 167 16.94 9.61 -11.06
N LEU A 168 15.89 9.67 -11.88
CA LEU A 168 15.99 9.74 -13.34
C LEU A 168 16.58 11.07 -13.83
N THR A 169 16.20 12.20 -13.21
CA THR A 169 16.58 13.53 -13.69
C THR A 169 17.87 14.06 -13.08
N LEU A 170 18.14 13.78 -11.79
CA LEU A 170 19.29 14.29 -11.06
C LEU A 170 20.34 13.21 -10.74
N GLY A 171 20.03 11.93 -11.00
CA GLY A 171 20.93 10.80 -10.74
C GLY A 171 20.91 10.28 -9.30
N ARG A 172 20.21 10.97 -8.39
CA ARG A 172 20.09 10.64 -6.96
C ARG A 172 18.87 11.30 -6.34
N ILE A 173 18.48 10.86 -5.14
CA ILE A 173 17.47 11.50 -4.28
C ILE A 173 18.09 12.17 -3.06
N ALA A 174 19.23 11.66 -2.60
CA ALA A 174 19.90 12.15 -1.40
C ALA A 174 20.48 13.55 -1.61
N MET A 175 20.50 14.38 -0.58
CA MET A 175 21.16 15.69 -0.49
C MET A 175 20.79 16.64 -1.64
N ILE A 176 19.52 16.62 -2.06
CA ILE A 176 18.95 17.57 -3.00
C ILE A 176 17.94 18.44 -2.23
N PRO A 177 18.06 19.77 -2.29
CA PRO A 177 17.06 20.69 -1.75
C PRO A 177 15.72 20.53 -2.47
N LEU A 178 14.66 20.26 -1.71
CA LEU A 178 13.31 20.06 -2.21
C LEU A 178 12.34 20.88 -1.38
N LYS A 179 11.17 21.16 -1.96
CA LYS A 179 10.03 21.74 -1.26
C LYS A 179 8.98 20.67 -1.04
N LEU A 180 8.62 20.46 0.22
CA LEU A 180 7.54 19.59 0.64
C LEU A 180 6.30 20.45 0.94
N ARG A 181 5.20 20.19 0.23
CA ARG A 181 3.98 21.02 0.26
C ARG A 181 2.75 20.24 0.69
N ARG A 182 1.81 20.94 1.32
CA ARG A 182 0.40 20.52 1.51
C ARG A 182 -0.44 21.11 0.38
N VAL A 183 -0.82 20.30 -0.60
CA VAL A 183 -1.54 20.78 -1.80
C VAL A 183 -3.02 20.38 -1.72
N PRO A 184 -3.97 21.34 -1.80
CA PRO A 184 -5.40 21.02 -1.74
C PRO A 184 -5.85 20.21 -2.96
N VAL A 185 -6.51 19.09 -2.70
CA VAL A 185 -7.16 18.24 -3.70
C VAL A 185 -8.60 18.01 -3.26
N THR A 186 -9.53 18.58 -4.02
CA THR A 186 -10.96 18.40 -3.79
C THR A 186 -11.41 17.10 -4.42
N ARG A 187 -11.99 16.21 -3.61
CA ARG A 187 -12.65 14.99 -4.07
C ARG A 187 -14.13 15.06 -3.72
N ARG A 188 -14.98 14.54 -4.61
CA ARG A 188 -16.40 14.35 -4.33
C ARG A 188 -16.58 12.95 -3.77
N ARG A 189 -16.84 12.84 -2.47
CA ARG A 189 -17.25 11.58 -1.82
C ARG A 189 -18.69 11.76 -1.38
N GLU A 190 -19.58 10.84 -1.78
CA GLU A 190 -21.00 10.88 -1.39
C GLU A 190 -21.72 12.22 -1.72
N GLY A 191 -21.34 12.86 -2.83
CA GLY A 191 -21.94 14.13 -3.26
C GLY A 191 -21.46 15.38 -2.51
N ARG A 192 -20.68 15.24 -1.44
CA ARG A 192 -20.05 16.38 -0.73
C ARG A 192 -18.61 16.57 -1.21
N PRO A 193 -18.20 17.80 -1.56
CA PRO A 193 -16.80 18.09 -1.83
C PRO A 193 -16.02 18.07 -0.50
N THR A 194 -15.08 17.14 -0.37
CA THR A 194 -14.10 17.12 0.72
C THR A 194 -12.74 17.48 0.16
N THR A 195 -12.09 18.49 0.74
CA THR A 195 -10.73 18.88 0.39
C THR A 195 -9.74 18.16 1.29
N HIS A 196 -8.82 17.43 0.67
CA HIS A 196 -7.68 16.80 1.34
C HIS A 196 -6.39 17.51 0.93
N TYR A 197 -5.31 17.37 1.71
CA TYR A 197 -4.08 18.11 1.46
C TYR A 197 -2.86 17.18 1.27
N PRO A 198 -2.89 16.23 0.31
CA PRO A 198 -1.79 15.26 0.14
C PRO A 198 -0.41 15.93 0.05
N LEU A 199 0.61 15.17 0.48
CA LEU A 199 2.00 15.60 0.41
C LEU A 199 2.47 15.63 -1.04
N GLU A 200 3.24 16.65 -1.37
CA GLU A 200 3.86 16.79 -2.68
C GLU A 200 5.29 17.31 -2.54
N LEU A 201 6.22 16.62 -3.21
CA LEU A 201 7.62 17.05 -3.33
C LEU A 201 7.83 17.78 -4.64
N ARG A 202 8.61 18.86 -4.61
CA ARG A 202 9.02 19.62 -5.79
C ARG A 202 10.47 20.07 -5.66
N TYR A 203 11.25 19.79 -6.70
CA TYR A 203 12.53 20.40 -6.99
C TYR A 203 12.28 21.66 -7.83
N GLU A 204 12.83 22.79 -7.40
CA GLU A 204 12.68 24.09 -8.06
C GLU A 204 14.03 24.68 -8.48
N GLY A 205 15.04 23.84 -8.73
CA GLY A 205 16.36 24.31 -9.14
C GLY A 205 16.46 24.63 -10.64
N SER A 206 17.46 25.43 -11.00
CA SER A 206 17.72 25.82 -12.39
C SER A 206 18.36 24.69 -13.22
N ALA A 207 18.51 24.90 -14.53
CA ALA A 207 19.26 23.98 -15.39
C ALA A 207 20.72 23.82 -14.93
N ASP A 208 21.37 24.92 -14.54
CA ASP A 208 22.75 24.89 -14.02
C ASP A 208 22.85 24.10 -12.72
N GLU A 209 21.88 24.29 -11.81
CA GLU A 209 21.83 23.53 -10.55
C GLU A 209 21.58 22.04 -10.79
N THR A 210 20.73 21.72 -11.76
CA THR A 210 20.44 20.35 -12.21
C THR A 210 21.73 19.68 -12.71
N THR A 211 22.46 20.33 -13.60
CA THR A 211 23.75 19.83 -14.11
C THR A 211 24.78 19.67 -12.99
N ARG A 212 24.85 20.63 -12.06
CA ARG A 212 25.73 20.52 -10.88
C ARG A 212 25.37 19.30 -10.04
N HIS A 213 24.09 19.08 -9.74
CA HIS A 213 23.66 17.93 -8.96
C HIS A 213 24.00 16.59 -9.63
N GLN A 214 23.83 16.50 -10.95
CA GLN A 214 24.22 15.34 -11.74
C GLN A 214 25.74 15.08 -11.63
N GLN A 215 26.57 16.10 -11.86
CA GLN A 215 28.04 16.00 -11.79
C GLN A 215 28.55 15.62 -10.40
N GLU A 216 27.88 16.07 -9.34
CA GLU A 216 28.28 15.79 -7.96
C GLU A 216 27.81 14.42 -7.43
N THR A 217 26.97 13.70 -8.19
CA THR A 217 26.27 12.50 -7.71
C THR A 217 27.21 11.48 -7.09
N GLU A 218 28.25 11.06 -7.80
CA GLU A 218 29.16 10.02 -7.29
C GLU A 218 29.86 10.44 -5.99
N THR A 219 30.29 11.71 -5.92
CA THR A 219 30.96 12.26 -4.74
C THR A 219 30.01 12.31 -3.54
N VAL A 220 28.75 12.71 -3.75
CA VAL A 220 27.74 12.75 -2.69
C VAL A 220 27.42 11.35 -2.21
N LEU A 221 27.15 10.40 -3.12
CA LEU A 221 26.83 9.02 -2.76
C LEU A 221 27.96 8.35 -1.96
N ARG A 222 29.23 8.65 -2.30
CA ARG A 222 30.38 8.19 -1.53
C ARG A 222 30.41 8.75 -0.10
N LYS A 223 30.07 10.04 0.08
CA LYS A 223 30.06 10.71 1.39
C LYS A 223 28.95 10.19 2.32
N ILE A 224 27.76 9.94 1.77
CA ILE A 224 26.60 9.49 2.57
C ILE A 224 26.62 7.99 2.87
N LYS A 225 27.49 7.21 2.23
CA LYS A 225 27.54 5.74 2.36
C LYS A 225 27.66 5.23 3.79
N MET A 226 28.31 6.00 4.67
CA MET A 226 28.49 5.63 6.08
C MET A 226 27.35 6.10 7.00
N LEU A 227 26.43 6.93 6.49
CA LEU A 227 25.31 7.46 7.25
C LEU A 227 24.15 6.47 7.21
N GLU A 228 23.74 6.02 8.39
CA GLU A 228 22.50 5.30 8.62
C GLU A 228 21.44 6.28 9.13
N ILE A 229 20.18 6.04 8.79
CA ILE A 229 19.04 6.77 9.34
C ILE A 229 18.50 5.95 10.52
N GLN A 230 18.15 6.61 11.63
CA GLN A 230 17.43 5.95 12.72
C GLN A 230 16.10 5.38 12.21
N GLU A 231 15.72 4.20 12.69
CA GLU A 231 14.42 3.60 12.37
C GLU A 231 13.27 4.54 12.75
N PRO A 232 12.15 4.52 11.99
CA PRO A 232 11.00 5.37 12.28
C PRO A 232 10.52 5.22 13.72
N ILE A 233 10.18 6.34 14.35
CA ILE A 233 9.54 6.36 15.66
C ILE A 233 8.10 5.86 15.48
N GLU A 234 7.84 4.64 15.94
CA GLU A 234 6.55 3.98 15.81
C GLU A 234 5.68 4.23 17.06
N ILE A 235 4.64 5.05 16.88
CA ILE A 235 3.69 5.43 17.94
C ILE A 235 2.30 5.11 17.41
N ASN A 236 1.45 4.46 18.24
CA ASN A 236 0.03 4.30 17.91
C ASN A 236 -0.60 5.69 17.73
N PRO A 237 -1.10 6.04 16.52
CA PRO A 237 -1.63 7.38 16.24
C PRO A 237 -2.79 7.80 17.14
N VAL A 238 -3.55 6.84 17.70
CA VAL A 238 -4.69 7.12 18.58
C VAL A 238 -4.22 7.57 19.97
N LEU A 239 -3.14 6.97 20.46
CA LEU A 239 -2.59 7.14 21.82
C LEU A 239 -1.38 8.07 21.86
N ASP A 240 -1.17 8.83 20.80
CA ASP A 240 0.01 9.67 20.64
C ASP A 240 0.02 10.86 21.62
N PRO A 241 0.98 10.91 22.57
CA PRO A 241 1.02 11.95 23.59
C PRO A 241 1.46 13.31 23.02
N GLY A 242 2.12 13.33 21.85
CA GLY A 242 2.56 14.54 21.18
C GLY A 242 1.55 15.10 20.17
N ALA A 243 0.29 14.61 20.20
CA ALA A 243 -0.76 15.12 19.32
C ALA A 243 -1.21 16.50 19.79
N HIS A 244 -1.24 17.47 18.87
CA HIS A 244 -1.79 18.80 19.16
C HIS A 244 -3.31 18.71 19.30
N VAL A 245 -3.83 18.97 20.50
CA VAL A 245 -5.26 18.91 20.80
C VAL A 245 -5.87 20.30 20.63
N VAL A 246 -6.99 20.39 19.92
CA VAL A 246 -7.76 21.63 19.71
C VAL A 246 -9.21 21.38 20.10
N MET A 247 -9.88 22.34 20.72
CA MET A 247 -11.30 22.21 21.02
C MET A 247 -12.13 22.42 19.76
N GLU A 248 -13.23 21.68 19.60
CA GLU A 248 -14.10 21.80 18.42
C GLU A 248 -14.62 23.25 18.23
N GLU A 249 -14.96 23.92 19.34
CA GLU A 249 -15.41 25.32 19.37
C GLU A 249 -14.37 26.31 18.80
N GLU A 250 -13.08 26.13 19.10
CA GLU A 250 -11.99 27.00 18.58
C GLU A 250 -11.85 26.93 17.05
N LEU A 251 -12.25 25.81 16.44
CA LEU A 251 -12.21 25.62 14.99
C LEU A 251 -13.44 26.21 14.29
N GLU A 252 -14.57 26.29 15.01
CA GLU A 252 -15.80 26.90 14.52
C GLU A 252 -15.66 28.44 14.51
N ASP A 253 -15.01 29.01 15.52
CA ASP A 253 -14.72 30.45 15.59
C ASP A 253 -13.82 30.93 14.43
N GLU A 254 -12.76 30.20 14.08
CA GLU A 254 -11.92 30.50 12.91
C GLU A 254 -12.68 30.39 11.58
N SER A 255 -13.68 29.49 11.49
CA SER A 255 -14.51 29.34 10.30
C SER A 255 -15.56 30.45 10.14
N SER A 256 -15.90 31.13 11.23
CA SER A 256 -16.86 32.23 11.26
C SER A 256 -16.25 33.59 10.84
N HIS A 257 -14.92 33.70 10.79
CA HIS A 257 -14.19 34.95 10.53
C HIS A 257 -13.56 35.05 9.13
N THR A 258 -13.97 34.23 8.16
CA THR A 258 -13.60 34.45 6.76
C THR A 258 -14.52 35.52 6.16
N PRO A 259 -14.05 36.73 5.80
CA PRO A 259 -14.85 37.62 4.97
C PRO A 259 -15.00 36.93 3.61
N ALA A 260 -16.25 36.72 3.20
CA ALA A 260 -16.56 36.36 1.82
C ALA A 260 -16.01 37.47 0.92
N GLU A 261 -14.87 37.23 0.28
CA GLU A 261 -14.40 38.07 -0.80
C GLU A 261 -15.38 37.88 -1.96
N VAL A 262 -16.24 38.88 -2.12
CA VAL A 262 -17.22 39.01 -3.20
C VAL A 262 -16.43 39.05 -4.50
N VAL A 263 -16.41 37.93 -5.22
CA VAL A 263 -15.98 37.90 -6.62
C VAL A 263 -17.09 38.61 -7.41
N ALA A 264 -16.92 39.90 -7.60
CA ALA A 264 -17.70 40.69 -8.52
C ALA A 264 -17.40 40.23 -9.95
N GLU A 265 -18.45 39.86 -10.69
CA GLU A 265 -18.41 39.82 -12.15
C GLU A 265 -18.12 41.24 -12.67
N PRO A 266 -17.18 41.44 -13.62
CA PRO A 266 -17.15 42.67 -14.38
C PRO A 266 -18.02 42.51 -15.61
N GLU A 267 -19.12 43.28 -15.60
CA GLU A 267 -19.89 43.62 -16.78
C GLU A 267 -19.01 44.25 -17.86
N SER A 268 -19.38 43.96 -19.10
CA SER A 268 -18.84 44.48 -20.34
C SER A 268 -19.00 45.99 -20.45
N GLU A 269 -17.96 46.72 -20.88
CA GLU A 269 -18.15 47.85 -21.79
C GLU A 269 -16.99 47.99 -22.80
N THR A 270 -17.44 48.23 -24.03
CA THR A 270 -16.78 48.34 -25.33
C THR A 270 -15.56 49.27 -25.43
N HIS A 271 -14.54 48.86 -26.21
CA HIS A 271 -14.03 49.66 -27.34
C HIS A 271 -13.18 48.82 -28.32
N ASN A 272 -13.52 48.96 -29.61
CA ASN A 272 -12.89 48.35 -30.79
C ASN A 272 -11.77 49.29 -31.28
N PRO A 273 -10.73 48.83 -32.03
CA PRO A 273 -10.94 48.72 -33.48
C PRO A 273 -10.16 47.60 -34.24
N THR A 274 -10.87 47.05 -35.23
CA THR A 274 -10.46 46.75 -36.62
C THR A 274 -9.36 45.71 -36.92
N LEU A 275 -9.74 44.65 -37.64
CA LEU A 275 -9.20 44.18 -38.93
C LEU A 275 -10.15 43.08 -39.52
N PRO A 276 -10.11 42.77 -40.84
CA PRO A 276 -11.32 42.61 -41.65
C PRO A 276 -11.78 41.17 -41.92
N ALA A 277 -13.01 41.12 -42.43
CA ALA A 277 -13.89 39.98 -42.71
C ALA A 277 -13.41 38.99 -43.78
N MET A 278 -13.83 37.73 -43.64
CA MET A 278 -14.30 36.89 -44.75
C MET A 278 -15.30 35.83 -44.25
N SER A 279 -16.57 36.05 -44.61
CA SER A 279 -17.51 35.11 -45.24
C SER A 279 -17.93 33.81 -44.52
N SER A 280 -19.19 33.78 -44.09
CA SER A 280 -20.02 32.56 -43.99
C SER A 280 -21.21 32.69 -44.93
N PRO A 281 -21.71 31.62 -45.56
CA PRO A 281 -23.02 31.63 -46.18
C PRO A 281 -24.10 31.18 -45.18
N THR A 282 -25.10 32.04 -45.03
CA THR A 282 -26.39 31.87 -44.35
C THR A 282 -27.29 30.88 -45.10
N ILE A 283 -28.00 29.96 -44.42
CA ILE A 283 -29.41 29.60 -44.74
C ILE A 283 -30.20 29.25 -43.46
N ALA A 284 -31.25 30.05 -43.25
CA ALA A 284 -32.59 29.84 -42.71
C ALA A 284 -32.84 29.07 -41.39
N ALA A 285 -33.49 29.80 -40.47
CA ALA A 285 -34.29 29.27 -39.37
C ALA A 285 -35.66 28.78 -39.89
N THR A 286 -36.04 27.56 -39.50
CA THR A 286 -37.41 27.07 -39.57
C THR A 286 -37.74 26.33 -38.27
N ASN A 287 -38.89 26.68 -37.69
CA ASN A 287 -39.45 26.17 -36.44
C ASN A 287 -39.54 24.63 -36.36
N ALA A 288 -39.29 24.06 -35.16
CA ALA A 288 -39.59 22.66 -34.84
C ALA A 288 -40.02 22.47 -33.35
N PRO A 289 -40.83 21.43 -33.04
CA PRO A 289 -41.63 21.27 -31.81
C PRO A 289 -40.86 20.58 -30.65
N PRO A 290 -41.46 20.40 -29.44
CA PRO A 290 -40.74 19.88 -28.28
C PRO A 290 -40.46 18.37 -28.47
N ALA A 291 -39.19 17.96 -28.35
CA ALA A 291 -38.79 16.56 -28.44
C ALA A 291 -38.17 16.09 -27.11
N ALA A 292 -38.75 15.00 -26.59
CA ALA A 292 -38.30 14.27 -25.42
C ALA A 292 -36.84 13.81 -25.54
N SER A 293 -36.06 14.01 -24.48
CA SER A 293 -34.68 13.53 -24.38
C SER A 293 -34.65 12.02 -24.06
N SER A 294 -34.54 11.18 -25.08
CA SER A 294 -34.10 9.79 -24.92
C SER A 294 -32.60 9.69 -25.18
N HIS A 295 -31.77 9.96 -24.17
CA HIS A 295 -30.37 9.55 -24.22
C HIS A 295 -30.28 8.03 -23.98
N PRO A 296 -29.59 7.25 -24.84
CA PRO A 296 -29.41 5.82 -24.60
C PRO A 296 -28.60 5.61 -23.31
N ALA A 297 -29.03 4.67 -22.47
CA ALA A 297 -28.39 4.36 -21.21
C ALA A 297 -26.92 3.93 -21.43
N PRO A 298 -25.99 4.30 -20.51
CA PRO A 298 -24.58 3.99 -20.68
C PRO A 298 -24.35 2.47 -20.68
N LEU A 299 -23.53 2.00 -21.63
CA LEU A 299 -23.11 0.62 -21.77
C LEU A 299 -22.20 0.19 -20.61
N ILE A 300 -22.16 -1.12 -20.36
CA ILE A 300 -21.38 -1.77 -19.30
C ILE A 300 -19.94 -1.26 -19.23
N SER A 301 -19.48 -0.96 -18.01
CA SER A 301 -18.11 -0.49 -17.77
C SER A 301 -17.09 -1.63 -17.76
N VAL A 302 -15.83 -1.32 -18.07
CA VAL A 302 -14.72 -2.28 -18.01
C VAL A 302 -14.59 -2.94 -16.63
N ALA A 303 -14.82 -2.18 -15.56
CA ALA A 303 -14.82 -2.69 -14.19
C ALA A 303 -15.92 -3.72 -13.95
N GLN A 304 -17.14 -3.47 -14.45
CA GLN A 304 -18.26 -4.41 -14.35
C GLN A 304 -18.02 -5.67 -15.18
N THR A 305 -17.41 -5.55 -16.36
CA THR A 305 -17.02 -6.70 -17.20
C THR A 305 -15.99 -7.58 -16.50
N ASN A 306 -14.95 -6.99 -15.91
CA ASN A 306 -13.93 -7.74 -15.17
C ASN A 306 -14.49 -8.42 -13.92
N TYR A 307 -15.45 -7.79 -13.26
CA TYR A 307 -16.11 -8.37 -12.10
C TYR A 307 -17.01 -9.55 -12.48
N LEU A 308 -17.75 -9.44 -13.59
CA LEU A 308 -18.53 -10.55 -14.15
C LEU A 308 -17.63 -11.73 -14.53
N LEU A 309 -16.51 -11.49 -15.21
CA LEU A 309 -15.53 -12.54 -15.55
C LEU A 309 -15.01 -13.29 -14.32
N ARG A 310 -14.78 -12.59 -13.20
CA ARG A 310 -14.38 -13.20 -11.94
C ARG A 310 -15.47 -14.08 -11.33
N LEU A 311 -16.73 -13.63 -11.37
CA LEU A 311 -17.88 -14.36 -10.84
C LEU A 311 -18.27 -15.57 -11.68
N THR A 312 -17.96 -15.57 -12.99
CA THR A 312 -18.26 -16.68 -13.89
C THR A 312 -17.10 -17.68 -14.04
N LYS A 313 -15.98 -17.50 -13.33
CA LYS A 313 -14.79 -18.37 -13.42
C LYS A 313 -15.06 -19.82 -13.01
N SER A 314 -16.08 -20.05 -12.19
CA SER A 314 -16.56 -21.38 -11.79
C SER A 314 -17.48 -22.03 -12.83
N LEU A 315 -17.96 -21.29 -13.83
CA LEU A 315 -18.71 -21.83 -14.96
C LEU A 315 -17.73 -22.30 -16.04
N ALA A 316 -18.06 -23.39 -16.74
CA ALA A 316 -17.29 -23.89 -17.87
C ALA A 316 -17.50 -23.04 -19.14
N LEU A 317 -17.29 -21.73 -19.03
CA LEU A 317 -17.40 -20.74 -20.10
C LEU A 317 -16.04 -20.09 -20.34
N THR A 318 -15.73 -19.81 -21.60
CA THR A 318 -14.50 -19.08 -21.93
C THR A 318 -14.68 -17.58 -21.62
N GLU A 319 -13.56 -16.87 -21.35
CA GLU A 319 -13.62 -15.42 -21.08
C GLU A 319 -14.22 -14.63 -22.25
N ASP A 320 -14.00 -15.10 -23.48
CA ASP A 320 -14.55 -14.49 -24.70
C ASP A 320 -16.06 -14.69 -24.80
N ASP A 321 -16.59 -15.86 -24.42
CA ASP A 321 -18.04 -16.12 -24.40
C ASP A 321 -18.77 -15.21 -23.40
N VAL A 322 -18.18 -15.00 -22.22
CA VAL A 322 -18.73 -14.12 -21.19
C VAL A 322 -18.73 -12.68 -21.70
N ARG A 323 -17.61 -12.22 -22.27
CA ARG A 323 -17.49 -10.88 -22.84
C ARG A 323 -18.49 -10.64 -23.97
N MET A 324 -18.72 -11.63 -24.83
CA MET A 324 -19.69 -11.58 -25.92
C MET A 324 -21.14 -11.52 -25.43
N LYS A 325 -21.49 -12.24 -24.36
CA LYS A 325 -22.84 -12.23 -23.77
C LYS A 325 -23.16 -10.94 -23.03
N VAL A 326 -22.18 -10.28 -22.41
CA VAL A 326 -22.41 -9.10 -21.54
C VAL A 326 -22.19 -7.76 -22.24
N ARG A 327 -21.56 -7.72 -23.43
CA ARG A 327 -21.20 -6.47 -24.14
C ARG A 327 -22.38 -5.55 -24.49
N ALA A 328 -23.59 -6.11 -24.61
CA ALA A 328 -24.79 -5.37 -24.96
C ALA A 328 -25.54 -4.85 -23.72
N LEU A 329 -25.09 -5.20 -22.51
CA LEU A 329 -25.74 -4.77 -21.27
C LEU A 329 -25.47 -3.30 -20.98
N THR A 330 -26.48 -2.62 -20.46
CA THR A 330 -26.30 -1.33 -19.80
C THR A 330 -25.66 -1.51 -18.43
N GLN A 331 -25.06 -0.44 -17.87
CA GLN A 331 -24.46 -0.50 -16.53
C GLN A 331 -25.44 -0.91 -15.44
N ARG A 332 -26.74 -0.57 -15.60
CA ARG A 332 -27.80 -0.93 -14.65
C ARG A 332 -28.13 -2.41 -14.72
N GLU A 333 -28.22 -2.97 -15.92
CA GLU A 333 -28.45 -4.40 -16.14
C GLU A 333 -27.25 -5.23 -15.69
N ALA A 334 -26.03 -4.77 -15.96
CA ALA A 334 -24.80 -5.40 -15.47
C ALA A 334 -24.77 -5.45 -13.93
N SER A 335 -25.16 -4.36 -13.26
CA SER A 335 -25.25 -4.31 -11.79
C SER A 335 -26.34 -5.26 -11.25
N GLY A 336 -27.46 -5.39 -11.96
CA GLY A 336 -28.51 -6.35 -11.63
C GLY A 336 -28.05 -7.81 -11.79
N LEU A 337 -27.31 -8.10 -12.87
CA LEU A 337 -26.74 -9.42 -13.13
C LEU A 337 -25.69 -9.80 -12.09
N ILE A 338 -24.82 -8.87 -11.70
CA ILE A 338 -23.83 -9.10 -10.63
C ILE A 338 -24.52 -9.51 -9.31
N LYS A 339 -25.63 -8.85 -8.94
CA LYS A 339 -26.38 -9.21 -7.73
C LYS A 339 -26.98 -10.61 -7.80
N LYS A 340 -27.43 -11.06 -8.98
CA LYS A 340 -27.94 -12.43 -9.18
C LYS A 340 -26.84 -13.47 -9.06
N LEU A 341 -25.69 -13.23 -9.68
CA LEU A 341 -24.54 -14.15 -9.61
C LEU A 341 -23.97 -14.28 -8.18
N LEU A 342 -23.97 -13.18 -7.41
CA LEU A 342 -23.59 -13.21 -6.00
C LEU A 342 -24.59 -13.99 -5.13
N ALA A 343 -25.84 -14.11 -5.57
CA ALA A 343 -26.87 -14.96 -4.97
C ALA A 343 -26.87 -16.38 -5.57
N GLU A 344 -25.79 -16.79 -6.25
CA GLU A 344 -25.62 -18.09 -6.92
C GLU A 344 -26.65 -18.38 -8.03
N ASP A 345 -27.33 -17.35 -8.56
CA ASP A 345 -28.22 -17.47 -9.72
C ASP A 345 -27.44 -17.22 -11.02
N PHE A 346 -27.06 -18.32 -11.68
CA PHE A 346 -26.31 -18.34 -12.94
C PHE A 346 -27.20 -18.48 -14.19
N SER A 347 -28.53 -18.38 -14.05
CA SER A 347 -29.52 -18.60 -15.12
C SER A 347 -29.26 -17.81 -16.41
N PHE A 348 -28.72 -16.60 -16.27
CA PHE A 348 -28.34 -15.74 -17.40
C PHE A 348 -27.30 -16.38 -18.34
N PHE A 349 -26.41 -17.22 -17.80
CA PHE A 349 -25.34 -17.86 -18.56
C PHE A 349 -25.65 -19.31 -18.95
N THR A 350 -26.53 -19.98 -18.21
CA THR A 350 -26.87 -21.41 -18.37
C THR A 350 -28.08 -21.68 -19.26
N SER A 351 -28.80 -20.65 -19.71
CA SER A 351 -29.96 -20.82 -20.58
C SER A 351 -29.55 -21.29 -21.98
N SER A 352 -29.72 -22.59 -22.24
CA SER A 352 -29.88 -23.19 -23.58
C SER A 352 -31.22 -23.94 -23.60
N PRO A 353 -31.99 -23.94 -24.71
CA PRO A 353 -33.38 -24.38 -24.71
C PRO A 353 -33.47 -25.91 -24.77
N ASN A 354 -33.48 -26.59 -23.61
CA ASN A 354 -34.10 -27.92 -23.40
C ASN A 354 -33.90 -28.45 -21.96
N ALA A 355 -34.97 -28.37 -21.12
CA ALA A 355 -35.46 -29.26 -20.03
C ALA A 355 -34.52 -29.86 -18.93
N PRO A 356 -35.04 -30.40 -17.79
CA PRO A 356 -36.21 -30.09 -16.94
C PRO A 356 -35.79 -29.78 -15.45
N PRO A 357 -36.71 -29.48 -14.50
CA PRO A 357 -36.35 -28.87 -13.21
C PRO A 357 -36.08 -29.92 -12.11
N ALA A 358 -35.19 -29.60 -11.16
CA ALA A 358 -35.07 -30.34 -9.91
C ALA A 358 -35.01 -29.36 -8.71
N THR A 359 -35.85 -29.69 -7.74
CA THR A 359 -36.24 -29.03 -6.48
C THR A 359 -35.12 -28.81 -5.46
N PRO A 360 -35.33 -27.93 -4.45
CA PRO A 360 -34.35 -27.63 -3.42
C PRO A 360 -34.37 -28.68 -2.30
N VAL A 361 -33.20 -29.05 -1.77
CA VAL A 361 -33.10 -29.76 -0.49
C VAL A 361 -31.97 -29.16 0.34
N ASN A 362 -32.34 -28.85 1.57
CA ASN A 362 -31.54 -28.29 2.65
C ASN A 362 -31.24 -29.43 3.64
N THR A 363 -30.00 -29.56 4.15
CA THR A 363 -29.65 -30.07 5.50
C THR A 363 -28.13 -30.22 5.64
N GLY A 364 -27.56 -29.67 6.72
CA GLY A 364 -26.14 -29.72 7.01
C GLY A 364 -25.64 -30.98 7.74
N SER A 365 -24.31 -31.01 7.86
CA SER A 365 -23.43 -31.86 8.69
C SER A 365 -22.98 -33.22 8.10
N ALA A 366 -21.67 -33.49 8.26
CA ALA A 366 -20.85 -34.67 7.91
C ALA A 366 -20.30 -34.83 6.47
N ALA A 367 -20.57 -33.93 5.52
CA ALA A 367 -20.28 -34.17 4.10
C ALA A 367 -18.94 -33.64 3.54
N ASP A 368 -18.02 -33.12 4.37
CA ASP A 368 -16.86 -32.37 3.85
C ASP A 368 -15.50 -33.06 3.98
N THR A 369 -15.40 -34.25 4.57
CA THR A 369 -14.15 -35.01 4.63
C THR A 369 -13.81 -35.69 3.29
N MET A 370 -12.52 -35.77 2.98
CA MET A 370 -11.96 -36.41 1.80
C MET A 370 -12.55 -37.81 1.57
N THR A 371 -12.87 -38.14 0.32
CA THR A 371 -13.48 -39.42 -0.03
C THR A 371 -12.43 -40.48 -0.41
N ASP A 372 -12.74 -41.76 -0.23
CA ASP A 372 -11.84 -42.87 -0.60
C ASP A 372 -11.38 -42.83 -2.08
N PRO A 373 -12.23 -42.44 -3.05
CA PRO A 373 -11.78 -42.23 -4.43
C PRO A 373 -10.75 -41.09 -4.59
N GLN A 374 -10.85 -40.03 -3.79
CA GLN A 374 -9.86 -38.94 -3.80
C GLN A 374 -8.53 -39.41 -3.20
N PHE A 375 -8.57 -40.13 -2.08
CA PHE A 375 -7.37 -40.71 -1.48
C PHE A 375 -6.66 -41.69 -2.43
N LYS A 376 -7.43 -42.54 -3.14
CA LYS A 376 -6.87 -43.45 -4.14
C LYS A 376 -6.18 -42.72 -5.29
N LYS A 377 -6.77 -41.62 -5.79
CA LYS A 377 -6.14 -40.80 -6.84
C LYS A 377 -4.84 -40.14 -6.37
N ILE A 378 -4.81 -39.65 -5.13
CA ILE A 378 -3.57 -39.13 -4.53
C ILE A 378 -2.51 -40.24 -4.51
N MET A 379 -2.85 -41.42 -3.99
CA MET A 379 -1.95 -42.57 -3.94
C MET A 379 -1.41 -42.98 -5.32
N ASP A 380 -2.26 -43.03 -6.35
CA ASP A 380 -1.85 -43.39 -7.72
C ASP A 380 -0.79 -42.39 -8.27
N HIS A 381 -0.85 -41.12 -7.89
CA HIS A 381 0.12 -40.10 -8.32
C HIS A 381 1.43 -40.09 -7.53
N VAL A 382 1.42 -40.41 -6.23
CA VAL A 382 2.64 -40.40 -5.40
C VAL A 382 3.37 -41.74 -5.34
N LEU A 383 2.73 -42.85 -5.73
CA LEU A 383 3.39 -44.16 -5.86
C LEU A 383 4.55 -44.15 -6.87
N SER A 384 4.44 -43.37 -7.95
CA SER A 384 5.53 -43.23 -8.94
C SER A 384 6.75 -42.47 -8.41
N MET A 385 6.62 -41.78 -7.27
CA MET A 385 7.69 -41.00 -6.63
C MET A 385 8.29 -41.71 -5.40
N GLY A 386 7.87 -42.94 -5.10
CA GLY A 386 8.41 -43.74 -3.99
C GLY A 386 7.98 -43.27 -2.60
N ILE A 387 6.91 -42.48 -2.48
CA ILE A 387 6.42 -41.98 -1.19
C ILE A 387 5.60 -43.07 -0.47
N PRO A 388 5.92 -43.40 0.79
CA PRO A 388 5.25 -44.47 1.51
C PRO A 388 3.81 -44.09 1.91
N GLU A 389 2.86 -45.02 1.68
CA GLU A 389 1.43 -44.88 2.05
C GLU A 389 1.16 -44.35 3.48
N PRO A 390 1.86 -44.77 4.55
CA PRO A 390 1.62 -44.21 5.89
C PRO A 390 1.89 -42.70 6.00
N HIS A 391 2.84 -42.17 5.23
CA HIS A 391 3.11 -40.73 5.20
C HIS A 391 1.97 -39.98 4.50
N VAL A 392 1.47 -40.50 3.38
CA VAL A 392 0.31 -39.92 2.67
C VAL A 392 -0.92 -39.92 3.57
N LYS A 393 -1.18 -41.00 4.31
CA LYS A 393 -2.28 -41.07 5.27
C LYS A 393 -2.15 -40.06 6.41
N THR A 394 -0.93 -39.79 6.87
CA THR A 394 -0.66 -38.87 7.97
C THR A 394 -0.84 -37.42 7.51
N LEU A 395 -0.31 -37.08 6.34
CA LEU A 395 -0.44 -35.75 5.75
C LEU A 395 -1.90 -35.42 5.39
N THR A 396 -2.61 -36.39 4.81
CA THR A 396 -4.00 -36.21 4.36
C THR A 396 -5.04 -36.53 5.45
N ALA A 397 -4.60 -36.81 6.68
CA ALA A 397 -5.49 -37.04 7.81
C ALA A 397 -6.31 -35.78 8.10
N GLY A 398 -7.63 -35.87 8.00
CA GLY A 398 -8.54 -34.74 8.24
C GLY A 398 -8.70 -33.79 7.05
N TYR A 399 -8.18 -34.14 5.87
CA TYR A 399 -8.40 -33.33 4.67
C TYR A 399 -9.89 -33.27 4.31
N THR A 400 -10.31 -32.08 3.87
CA THR A 400 -11.62 -31.88 3.27
C THR A 400 -11.64 -32.30 1.80
N LYS A 401 -12.82 -32.50 1.22
CA LYS A 401 -12.97 -32.80 -0.23
C LYS A 401 -12.31 -31.76 -1.11
N ARG A 402 -12.40 -30.47 -0.73
CA ARG A 402 -11.78 -29.36 -1.46
C ARG A 402 -10.26 -29.42 -1.37
N GLN A 403 -9.69 -29.62 -0.18
CA GLN A 403 -8.24 -29.77 0.01
C GLN A 403 -7.69 -30.99 -0.75
N ALA A 404 -8.41 -32.11 -0.74
CA ALA A 404 -8.04 -33.29 -1.50
C ALA A 404 -8.07 -33.04 -3.02
N SER A 405 -9.08 -32.35 -3.53
CA SER A 405 -9.14 -31.95 -4.95
C SER A 405 -8.00 -31.00 -5.33
N THR A 406 -7.70 -30.00 -4.50
CA THR A 406 -6.57 -29.09 -4.75
C THR A 406 -5.23 -29.82 -4.77
N LEU A 407 -5.02 -30.78 -3.87
CA LEU A 407 -3.81 -31.60 -3.86
C LEU A 407 -3.72 -32.51 -5.10
N ILE A 408 -4.85 -33.07 -5.56
CA ILE A 408 -4.89 -33.84 -6.81
C ILE A 408 -4.51 -32.96 -8.01
N ASP A 409 -5.02 -31.74 -8.10
CA ASP A 409 -4.69 -30.81 -9.18
C ASP A 409 -3.20 -30.43 -9.19
N GLN A 410 -2.60 -30.24 -8.00
CA GLN A 410 -1.16 -30.03 -7.83
C GLN A 410 -0.35 -31.23 -8.31
N LEU A 411 -0.73 -32.44 -7.90
CA LEU A 411 -0.07 -33.68 -8.31
C LEU A 411 -0.19 -33.95 -9.82
N VAL A 412 -1.34 -33.64 -10.42
CA VAL A 412 -1.53 -33.72 -11.89
C VAL A 412 -0.64 -32.71 -12.62
N SER A 413 -0.40 -31.54 -12.02
CA SER A 413 0.52 -30.52 -12.55
C SER A 413 2.01 -30.82 -12.33
N GLY A 414 2.33 -31.94 -11.65
CA GLY A 414 3.71 -32.35 -11.35
C GLY A 414 4.34 -31.66 -10.13
N ASP A 415 3.54 -30.97 -9.32
CA ASP A 415 3.98 -30.35 -8.07
C ASP A 415 3.81 -31.33 -6.90
N PHE A 416 4.95 -31.85 -6.42
CA PHE A 416 5.02 -32.78 -5.29
C PHE A 416 5.54 -32.11 -4.00
N SER A 417 5.59 -30.78 -3.95
CA SER A 417 6.20 -30.02 -2.85
C SER A 417 5.53 -30.30 -1.50
N ALA A 418 4.24 -30.69 -1.51
CA ALA A 418 3.50 -31.11 -0.32
C ALA A 418 4.08 -32.35 0.39
N PHE A 419 4.97 -33.10 -0.27
CA PHE A 419 5.58 -34.34 0.25
C PHE A 419 7.11 -34.25 0.38
N GLN A 420 7.72 -33.07 0.16
CA GLN A 420 9.17 -32.89 0.12
C GLN A 420 9.84 -32.71 1.50
N GLU A 421 9.08 -32.63 2.60
CA GLU A 421 9.63 -32.34 3.94
C GLU A 421 10.55 -33.44 4.52
N MET A 422 10.67 -34.62 3.90
CA MET A 422 11.50 -35.69 4.46
C MET A 422 12.96 -35.76 3.96
N LYS A 423 13.43 -34.89 3.06
CA LYS A 423 14.81 -35.05 2.55
C LYS A 423 15.91 -34.51 3.48
N GLU A 424 15.58 -33.82 4.57
CA GLU A 424 16.57 -33.23 5.48
C GLU A 424 16.62 -33.87 6.88
N GLU A 425 15.71 -34.78 7.23
CA GLU A 425 15.75 -35.49 8.52
C GLU A 425 15.91 -37.00 8.34
N GLU A 426 17.05 -37.45 7.83
CA GLU A 426 17.61 -38.78 8.14
C GLU A 426 19.06 -38.87 7.65
N LEU A 427 20.01 -38.50 8.51
CA LEU A 427 21.36 -39.04 8.47
C LEU A 427 21.71 -39.59 9.87
N PRO A 428 21.91 -40.91 10.02
CA PRO A 428 22.30 -41.49 11.29
C PRO A 428 23.74 -41.08 11.62
N ILE A 429 23.94 -40.56 12.83
CA ILE A 429 25.23 -40.25 13.42
C ILE A 429 26.01 -41.57 13.55
N LEU A 430 27.02 -41.77 12.70
CA LEU A 430 28.03 -42.79 12.89
C LEU A 430 28.84 -42.45 14.14
N THR A 431 28.60 -43.19 15.21
CA THR A 431 29.51 -43.31 16.34
C THR A 431 30.83 -43.89 15.87
N THR A 432 31.90 -43.11 15.90
CA THR A 432 33.26 -43.67 15.98
C THR A 432 33.93 -43.16 17.25
N SER A 433 33.94 -44.05 18.24
CA SER A 433 34.88 -44.06 19.35
C SER A 433 36.32 -44.06 18.86
N GLY A 434 37.14 -43.16 19.38
CA GLY A 434 38.59 -43.12 19.17
C GLY A 434 39.29 -42.27 20.23
N THR A 435 39.60 -42.90 21.37
CA THR A 435 40.66 -42.56 22.33
C THR A 435 42.00 -42.42 21.54
N VAL A 436 42.99 -41.53 21.78
CA VAL A 436 43.81 -41.20 22.98
C VAL A 436 44.60 -39.84 22.73
N PRO A 437 45.62 -39.37 23.51
CA PRO A 437 45.61 -38.06 24.21
C PRO A 437 46.80 -37.09 23.89
N GLY A 438 46.86 -35.92 24.58
CA GLY A 438 48.03 -35.00 24.64
C GLY A 438 48.04 -33.92 23.55
N GLU A 439 48.52 -32.69 23.71
CA GLU A 439 49.36 -31.99 24.69
C GLU A 439 49.21 -30.47 24.43
N GLU A 440 49.39 -29.69 25.50
CA GLU A 440 49.96 -28.32 25.58
C GLU A 440 49.29 -27.12 24.88
N GLU A 441 48.75 -26.22 25.71
CA GLU A 441 48.74 -24.77 25.47
C GLU A 441 50.18 -24.23 25.36
N PRO A 442 50.34 -23.07 24.71
CA PRO A 442 51.02 -22.02 25.46
C PRO A 442 50.31 -20.67 25.40
N GLU A 443 50.44 -19.99 26.54
CA GLU A 443 50.22 -18.57 26.78
C GLU A 443 50.83 -17.69 25.67
N PHE A 444 50.09 -16.66 25.24
CA PHE A 444 50.51 -15.24 25.24
C PHE A 444 49.35 -14.32 24.86
#